data_AF-A0AAE0AEC0-F1
#
_entry.id   AF-A0AAE0AEC0-F1
#
_cell.length_a   1.000
_cell.length_b   1.000
_cell.length_c   1.000
_cell.angle_alpha   90.00
_cell.angle_beta   90.00
_cell.angle_gamma   90.00
#
_symmetry.space_group_name_H-M   'P 1'
#
loop_
_entity.id
_entity.type
_entity.pdbx_description
1 polymer ?
#
loop_
_entity_poly.entity_id
_entity_poly.type
_entity_poly.pdbx_seq_one_letter_code
_entity_poly.pdbx_strand_id
1 'polypeptide(L)'
;MTFSYNKAWRAREVALGLAKGSPEDSFSILPLYCHMLERKNPGTVTFLDTDSVNRFKFIFMALGPSIEGFKSCIRPVVAVDETFLKCKHQGTLFIATSLDGNNQVYPLAFEIDDSENDQSWHWFFTKLHGLFGEMIDLVFISDRNPSIAKATARVFPNSLHGICMYHLGQNMKAKFRGVEVHDIFYKCSKAYRVVDFNQIMTQIRGTDTRVEQYLIEADPKMWARSHFDGRRYCIMTTNIAECLNGILKDARELPVTKLVDHIRGLLQKWFWERREAIAKMSTPLTKWAKKKLRVRSNKSRCYRVHPVNLYEHHVVDGYLNGFVNLMEHTCTCMKFQLDRLPCRHALAACNLRHFSCYDYCSRYYHKETLATAYAGFIYPVGSMQEWDVPDDVQSRVVLPPKGRKPSGRPPKKRRPSQGEEIVHRKCGRCRGLGHNRQKCKAPIPLADQNGNP
;
A
#
# COMPACT_ATOMS: atom_id res chain seq x y z
N MET A 1 -14.17 -45.23 9.12
CA MET A 1 -13.04 -44.58 9.81
C MET A 1 -13.12 -43.08 9.59
N THR A 2 -13.58 -42.31 10.58
CA THR A 2 -13.71 -40.84 10.47
C THR A 2 -12.35 -40.19 10.69
N PHE A 3 -11.81 -39.58 9.63
CA PHE A 3 -10.54 -38.86 9.70
C PHE A 3 -10.72 -37.61 10.56
N SER A 4 -10.19 -37.61 11.78
CA SER A 4 -10.38 -36.48 12.69
C SER A 4 -9.68 -35.24 12.13
N TYR A 5 -10.27 -34.07 12.38
CA TYR A 5 -9.72 -32.78 11.96
C TYR A 5 -8.26 -32.59 12.40
N ASN A 6 -7.92 -33.04 13.62
CA ASN A 6 -6.55 -32.99 14.14
C ASN A 6 -5.59 -33.91 13.37
N LYS A 7 -6.07 -35.08 12.91
CA LYS A 7 -5.29 -36.01 12.09
C LYS A 7 -5.06 -35.43 10.68
N ALA A 8 -6.08 -34.78 10.09
CA ALA A 8 -5.95 -34.03 8.83
C ALA A 8 -4.99 -32.85 8.94
N TRP A 9 -5.05 -32.09 10.03
CA TRP A 9 -4.14 -30.96 10.26
C TRP A 9 -2.70 -31.44 10.43
N ARG A 10 -2.44 -32.45 11.27
CA ARG A 10 -1.09 -33.04 11.42
C ARG A 10 -0.55 -33.59 10.12
N ALA A 11 -1.36 -34.32 9.34
CA ALA A 11 -0.96 -34.84 8.03
C ALA A 11 -0.60 -33.71 7.05
N ARG A 12 -1.35 -32.61 7.06
CA ARG A 12 -1.04 -31.41 6.27
C ARG A 12 0.26 -30.75 6.72
N GLU A 13 0.50 -30.59 8.02
CA GLU A 13 1.73 -29.98 8.53
C GLU A 13 2.96 -30.86 8.22
N VAL A 14 2.83 -32.19 8.30
CA VAL A 14 3.87 -33.14 7.86
C VAL A 14 4.11 -33.03 6.36
N ALA A 15 3.07 -33.01 5.53
CA ALA A 15 3.21 -32.84 4.09
C ALA A 15 3.83 -31.49 3.71
N LEU A 16 3.49 -30.41 4.44
CA LEU A 16 4.12 -29.10 4.27
C LEU A 16 5.59 -29.11 4.68
N GLY A 17 5.95 -29.79 5.78
CA GLY A 17 7.34 -29.96 6.20
C GLY A 17 8.17 -30.74 5.18
N LEU A 18 7.61 -31.82 4.62
CA LEU A 18 8.26 -32.61 3.56
C LEU A 18 8.44 -31.81 2.25
N ALA A 19 7.46 -30.98 1.88
CA ALA A 19 7.50 -30.23 0.63
C ALA A 19 8.31 -28.91 0.73
N LYS A 20 8.44 -28.31 1.92
CA LYS A 20 8.97 -26.95 2.09
C LYS A 20 10.18 -26.85 3.03
N GLY A 21 10.62 -27.95 3.61
CA GLY A 21 11.61 -28.00 4.69
C GLY A 21 10.96 -27.77 6.06
N SER A 22 11.66 -28.11 7.14
CA SER A 22 11.15 -27.84 8.49
C SER A 22 11.17 -26.33 8.78
N PRO A 23 10.16 -25.79 9.49
CA PRO A 23 10.19 -24.40 9.96
C PRO A 23 11.45 -24.06 10.75
N GLU A 24 11.99 -25.03 11.49
CA GLU A 24 13.21 -24.91 12.28
C GLU A 24 14.46 -24.75 11.41
N ASP A 25 14.64 -25.60 10.39
CA ASP A 25 15.78 -25.52 9.44
C ASP A 25 15.74 -24.24 8.62
N SER A 26 14.56 -23.64 8.44
CA SER A 26 14.46 -22.38 7.74
C SER A 26 15.23 -21.27 8.47
N PHE A 27 15.24 -21.24 9.80
CA PHE A 27 15.97 -20.19 10.54
C PHE A 27 17.48 -20.36 10.40
N SER A 28 18.01 -21.58 10.43
CA SER A 28 19.45 -21.81 10.28
C SER A 28 19.99 -21.46 8.89
N ILE A 29 19.17 -21.58 7.84
CA ILE A 29 19.54 -21.20 6.46
C ILE A 29 19.48 -19.68 6.24
N LEU A 30 18.73 -18.95 7.08
CA LEU A 30 18.42 -17.54 6.83
C LEU A 30 19.65 -16.62 6.70
N PRO A 31 20.71 -16.72 7.53
CA PRO A 31 21.91 -15.91 7.36
C PRO A 31 22.60 -16.13 6.01
N LEU A 32 22.73 -17.40 5.58
CA LEU A 32 23.35 -17.77 4.31
C LEU A 32 22.52 -17.22 3.15
N TYR A 33 21.19 -17.34 3.24
CA TYR A 33 20.28 -16.79 2.23
C TYR A 33 20.43 -15.27 2.11
N CYS A 34 20.45 -14.55 3.25
CA CYS A 34 20.66 -13.10 3.29
C CYS A 34 21.96 -12.69 2.59
N HIS A 35 23.06 -13.34 2.93
CA HIS A 35 24.37 -13.10 2.30
C HIS A 35 24.30 -13.31 0.78
N MET A 36 23.76 -14.45 0.34
CA MET A 36 23.64 -14.75 -1.09
C MET A 36 22.70 -13.80 -1.83
N LEU A 37 21.64 -13.33 -1.16
CA LEU A 37 20.72 -12.36 -1.71
C LEU A 37 21.44 -11.03 -2.01
N GLU A 38 22.21 -10.51 -1.04
CA GLU A 38 23.00 -9.29 -1.19
C GLU A 38 24.07 -9.44 -2.28
N ARG A 39 24.80 -10.56 -2.27
CA ARG A 39 25.84 -10.85 -3.28
C ARG A 39 25.29 -10.91 -4.70
N LYS A 40 24.13 -11.57 -4.90
CA LYS A 40 23.52 -11.72 -6.23
C LYS A 40 22.74 -10.49 -6.68
N ASN A 41 22.38 -9.59 -5.76
CA ASN A 41 21.58 -8.40 -6.05
C ASN A 41 22.24 -7.16 -5.44
N PRO A 42 23.24 -6.57 -6.12
CA PRO A 42 23.96 -5.40 -5.61
C PRO A 42 23.02 -4.27 -5.15
N GLY A 43 23.39 -3.65 -4.02
CA GLY A 43 22.58 -2.62 -3.37
C GLY A 43 21.40 -3.15 -2.54
N THR A 44 21.14 -4.46 -2.55
CA THR A 44 20.20 -5.08 -1.61
C THR A 44 20.76 -4.99 -0.20
N VAL A 45 19.86 -4.73 0.75
CA VAL A 45 20.20 -4.62 2.17
C VAL A 45 19.32 -5.58 2.95
N THR A 46 19.95 -6.41 3.77
CA THR A 46 19.31 -7.25 4.76
C THR A 46 19.84 -6.94 6.15
N PHE A 47 18.97 -7.01 7.16
CA PHE A 47 19.39 -6.96 8.55
C PHE A 47 18.74 -8.13 9.28
N LEU A 48 19.56 -8.91 9.98
CA LEU A 48 19.11 -10.04 10.79
C LEU A 48 19.54 -9.80 12.23
N ASP A 49 18.60 -9.81 13.16
CA ASP A 49 18.84 -9.64 14.60
C ASP A 49 18.38 -10.87 15.40
N THR A 50 19.12 -11.16 16.47
CA THR A 50 18.87 -12.29 17.36
C THR A 50 18.97 -11.87 18.83
N ASP A 51 18.31 -12.61 19.71
CA ASP A 51 18.48 -12.45 21.17
C ASP A 51 19.85 -12.95 21.65
N SER A 52 20.13 -12.79 22.95
CA SER A 52 21.39 -13.20 23.57
C SER A 52 21.68 -14.71 23.54
N VAL A 53 20.69 -15.52 23.15
CA VAL A 53 20.81 -16.97 22.97
C VAL A 53 20.53 -17.38 21.53
N ASN A 54 20.78 -16.47 20.58
CA ASN A 54 20.69 -16.68 19.14
C ASN A 54 19.28 -16.98 18.60
N ARG A 55 18.20 -16.67 19.32
CA ARG A 55 16.85 -16.80 18.76
C ARG A 55 16.54 -15.63 17.85
N PHE A 56 15.92 -15.94 16.72
CA PHE A 56 15.41 -14.97 15.77
C PHE A 56 14.53 -13.91 16.45
N LYS A 57 14.80 -12.64 16.13
CA LYS A 57 13.94 -11.50 16.50
C LYS A 57 13.37 -10.82 15.26
N PHE A 58 14.27 -10.29 14.42
CA PHE A 58 13.89 -9.49 13.26
C PHE A 58 14.68 -9.93 12.03
N ILE A 59 14.02 -9.96 10.88
CA ILE A 59 14.70 -9.83 9.58
C ILE A 59 14.07 -8.68 8.81
N PHE A 60 14.91 -7.78 8.33
CA PHE A 60 14.55 -6.74 7.37
C PHE A 60 15.19 -7.04 6.03
N MET A 61 14.47 -6.76 4.93
CA MET A 61 14.98 -6.87 3.57
C MET A 61 14.42 -5.74 2.69
N ALA A 62 15.30 -5.11 1.94
CA ALA A 62 14.96 -4.22 0.83
C ALA A 62 15.88 -4.50 -0.36
N LEU A 63 15.30 -4.78 -1.53
CA LEU A 63 16.08 -5.11 -2.73
C LEU A 63 16.67 -3.84 -3.36
N GLY A 64 17.93 -3.90 -3.78
CA GLY A 64 18.65 -2.77 -4.39
C GLY A 64 17.87 -2.05 -5.49
N PRO A 65 17.30 -2.78 -6.48
CA PRO A 65 16.46 -2.17 -7.52
C PRO A 65 15.25 -1.38 -6.99
N SER A 66 14.62 -1.83 -5.89
CA SER A 66 13.52 -1.11 -5.24
C SER A 66 14.00 0.15 -4.53
N ILE A 67 15.16 0.09 -3.86
CA ILE A 67 15.75 1.23 -3.15
C ILE A 67 16.12 2.34 -4.14
N GLU A 68 16.85 1.99 -5.19
CA GLU A 68 17.31 2.93 -6.22
C GLU A 68 16.15 3.58 -6.96
N GLY A 69 15.17 2.79 -7.39
CA GLY A 69 14.00 3.32 -8.07
C GLY A 69 13.19 4.27 -7.18
N PHE A 70 13.07 3.97 -5.88
CA PHE A 70 12.38 4.87 -4.94
C PHE A 70 13.07 6.21 -4.78
N LYS A 71 14.38 6.21 -4.51
CA LYS A 71 15.17 7.43 -4.32
C LYS A 71 15.12 8.37 -5.53
N SER A 72 15.13 7.81 -6.73
CA SER A 72 15.29 8.59 -7.96
C SER A 72 13.97 8.94 -8.65
N CYS A 73 13.00 8.01 -8.65
CA CYS A 73 11.91 8.03 -9.64
C CYS A 73 10.49 7.87 -9.05
N ILE A 74 10.34 7.40 -7.82
CA ILE A 74 9.02 7.21 -7.21
C ILE A 74 8.63 8.47 -6.43
N ARG A 75 7.32 8.73 -6.36
CA ARG A 75 6.79 9.82 -5.54
C ARG A 75 7.12 9.53 -4.07
N PRO A 76 7.58 10.51 -3.27
CA PRO A 76 8.06 10.29 -1.90
C PRO A 76 6.89 10.11 -0.92
N VAL A 77 6.00 9.15 -1.20
CA VAL A 77 4.86 8.79 -0.36
C VAL A 77 4.94 7.30 -0.08
N VAL A 78 5.14 6.94 1.18
CA VAL A 78 5.27 5.55 1.62
C VAL A 78 4.05 5.19 2.43
N ALA A 79 3.31 4.19 1.99
CA ALA A 79 2.33 3.53 2.83
C ALA A 79 3.00 2.40 3.61
N VAL A 80 2.73 2.34 4.91
CA VAL A 80 3.14 1.24 5.78
C VAL A 80 1.91 0.52 6.31
N ASP A 81 2.05 -0.80 6.48
CA ASP A 81 1.01 -1.66 7.04
C ASP A 81 1.66 -2.93 7.58
N GLU A 82 1.03 -3.54 8.56
CA GLU A 82 1.45 -4.78 9.18
C GLU A 82 0.41 -5.88 8.99
N THR A 83 0.86 -7.13 9.01
CA THR A 83 -0.07 -8.25 9.00
C THR A 83 0.50 -9.48 9.68
N PHE A 84 -0.34 -10.20 10.41
CA PHE A 84 0.09 -11.42 11.09
C PHE A 84 0.50 -12.53 10.11
N LEU A 85 1.61 -13.18 10.43
CA LEU A 85 2.04 -14.43 9.82
C LEU A 85 1.13 -15.58 10.26
N LYS A 86 1.07 -16.61 9.43
CA LYS A 86 0.20 -17.79 9.64
C LYS A 86 1.00 -19.08 9.84
N CYS A 87 2.32 -18.99 9.86
CA CYS A 87 3.23 -20.12 10.06
C CYS A 87 3.26 -20.56 11.54
N LYS A 88 3.91 -21.69 11.82
CA LYS A 88 4.01 -22.32 13.14
C LYS A 88 4.55 -21.38 14.23
N HIS A 89 5.52 -20.54 13.88
CA HIS A 89 6.20 -19.64 14.80
C HIS A 89 5.50 -18.28 14.98
N GLN A 90 4.37 -18.06 14.29
CA GLN A 90 3.64 -16.79 14.28
C GLN A 90 4.56 -15.61 13.93
N GLY A 91 4.23 -14.40 14.35
CA GLY A 91 4.97 -13.18 14.03
C GLY A 91 4.20 -12.21 13.15
N THR A 92 4.86 -11.11 12.81
CA THR A 92 4.27 -9.98 12.08
C THR A 92 5.12 -9.69 10.84
N LEU A 93 4.45 -9.49 9.70
CA LEU A 93 5.06 -9.01 8.47
C LEU A 93 4.73 -7.52 8.33
N PHE A 94 5.77 -6.68 8.39
CA PHE A 94 5.69 -5.26 8.09
C PHE A 94 6.03 -5.02 6.62
N ILE A 95 5.32 -4.08 6.00
CA ILE A 95 5.48 -3.76 4.59
C ILE A 95 5.57 -2.25 4.44
N ALA A 96 6.58 -1.79 3.68
CA ALA A 96 6.63 -0.45 3.14
C ALA A 96 6.44 -0.51 1.63
N THR A 97 5.54 0.31 1.11
CA THR A 97 5.23 0.33 -0.32
C THR A 97 4.84 1.73 -0.77
N SER A 98 4.99 2.00 -2.07
CA SER A 98 4.62 3.26 -2.70
C SER A 98 3.81 3.03 -3.98
N LEU A 99 3.56 4.10 -4.74
CA LEU A 99 2.97 4.05 -6.06
C LEU A 99 3.90 4.62 -7.11
N ASP A 100 4.15 3.81 -8.14
CA ASP A 100 4.86 4.25 -9.33
C ASP A 100 4.10 5.32 -10.13
N GLY A 101 4.74 5.83 -11.19
CA GLY A 101 4.16 6.80 -12.11
C GLY A 101 2.92 6.33 -12.88
N ASN A 102 2.70 5.01 -12.97
CA ASN A 102 1.53 4.41 -13.56
C ASN A 102 0.46 4.07 -12.51
N ASN A 103 0.65 4.54 -11.28
CA ASN A 103 -0.22 4.34 -10.13
C ASN A 103 -0.43 2.86 -9.76
N GLN A 104 0.64 2.07 -9.90
CA GLN A 104 0.72 0.67 -9.51
C GLN A 104 1.60 0.50 -8.26
N VAL A 105 1.34 -0.55 -7.49
CA VAL A 105 2.07 -0.84 -6.24
C VAL A 105 3.57 -1.01 -6.53
N TYR A 106 4.41 -0.30 -5.78
CA TYR A 106 5.86 -0.36 -5.84
C TYR A 106 6.42 -0.75 -4.46
N PRO A 107 6.72 -2.04 -4.23
CA PRO A 107 7.23 -2.51 -2.94
C PRO A 107 8.63 -1.97 -2.63
N LEU A 108 8.84 -1.54 -1.40
CA LEU A 108 10.10 -0.92 -0.95
C LEU A 108 10.89 -1.86 -0.03
N ALA A 109 10.28 -2.26 1.07
CA ALA A 109 10.94 -3.05 2.09
C ALA A 109 9.94 -3.92 2.85
N PHE A 110 10.48 -4.96 3.48
CA PHE A 110 9.75 -5.95 4.25
C PHE A 110 10.49 -6.23 5.53
N GLU A 111 9.75 -6.41 6.62
CA GLU A 111 10.31 -6.93 7.88
C GLU A 111 9.44 -8.06 8.43
N ILE A 112 10.10 -9.10 8.93
CA ILE A 112 9.46 -10.18 9.66
C ILE A 112 9.95 -10.10 11.10
N ASP A 113 9.00 -10.04 12.02
CA ASP A 113 9.22 -9.88 13.45
C ASP A 113 8.52 -10.99 14.24
N ASP A 114 8.99 -11.28 15.44
CA ASP A 114 8.37 -12.15 16.42
C ASP A 114 7.07 -11.57 17.03
N SER A 115 6.89 -10.24 17.04
CA SER A 115 5.72 -9.58 17.63
C SER A 115 5.51 -8.16 17.09
N GLU A 116 4.32 -7.58 17.30
CA GLU A 116 4.06 -6.17 16.96
C GLU A 116 4.09 -5.33 18.25
N ASN A 117 5.04 -4.39 18.35
CA ASN A 117 5.16 -3.48 19.48
C ASN A 117 5.86 -2.16 19.08
N ASP A 118 5.97 -1.20 20.02
CA ASP A 118 6.64 0.10 19.79
C ASP A 118 8.11 -0.06 19.33
N GLN A 119 8.82 -1.09 19.82
CA GLN A 119 10.20 -1.38 19.43
C GLN A 119 10.28 -1.93 17.99
N SER A 120 9.35 -2.79 17.60
CA SER A 120 9.22 -3.32 16.23
C SER A 120 9.09 -2.20 15.21
N TRP A 121 8.14 -1.28 15.41
CA TRP A 121 7.95 -0.15 14.52
C TRP A 121 9.17 0.77 14.51
N HIS A 122 9.75 1.06 15.68
CA HIS A 122 10.96 1.87 15.74
C HIS A 122 12.12 1.25 14.96
N TRP A 123 12.32 -0.06 15.08
CA TRP A 123 13.34 -0.79 14.33
C TRP A 123 13.08 -0.74 12.82
N PHE A 124 11.86 -1.05 12.37
CA PHE A 124 11.47 -1.00 10.97
C PHE A 124 11.72 0.37 10.34
N PHE A 125 11.27 1.44 11.00
CA PHE A 125 11.51 2.80 10.53
C PHE A 125 13.00 3.16 10.56
N THR A 126 13.77 2.71 11.57
CA THR A 126 15.22 2.94 11.64
C THR A 126 15.94 2.29 10.46
N LYS A 127 15.53 1.07 10.07
CA LYS A 127 16.08 0.41 8.87
C LYS A 127 15.69 1.13 7.60
N LEU A 128 14.43 1.56 7.46
CA LEU A 128 13.99 2.40 6.34
C LEU A 128 14.78 3.72 6.24
N HIS A 129 15.06 4.36 7.37
CA HIS A 129 15.84 5.60 7.42
C HIS A 129 17.27 5.37 6.96
N GLY A 130 17.91 4.28 7.41
CA GLY A 130 19.22 3.88 6.93
C GLY A 130 19.28 3.66 5.41
N LEU A 131 18.17 3.31 4.76
CA LEU A 131 18.10 3.18 3.31
C LEU A 131 17.92 4.52 2.60
N PHE A 132 16.93 5.31 3.02
CA PHE A 132 16.47 6.49 2.26
C PHE A 132 17.08 7.81 2.72
N GLY A 133 17.56 7.87 3.97
CA GLY A 133 17.98 9.08 4.64
C GLY A 133 16.84 10.09 4.77
N GLU A 134 17.22 11.36 4.96
CA GLU A 134 16.30 12.48 4.86
C GLU A 134 15.92 12.72 3.38
N MET A 135 14.62 12.78 3.10
CA MET A 135 14.10 13.01 1.77
C MET A 135 13.10 14.16 1.78
N ILE A 136 13.29 15.13 0.89
CA ILE A 136 12.41 16.28 0.73
C ILE A 136 11.01 15.79 0.35
N ASP A 137 9.97 16.38 0.94
CA ASP A 137 8.57 16.05 0.72
C ASP A 137 8.19 14.59 1.07
N LEU A 138 8.99 13.87 1.87
CA LEU A 138 8.66 12.51 2.30
C LEU A 138 7.39 12.50 3.16
N VAL A 139 6.42 11.68 2.74
CA VAL A 139 5.16 11.47 3.43
C VAL A 139 5.00 10.00 3.79
N PHE A 140 4.71 9.71 5.05
CA PHE A 140 4.21 8.40 5.47
C PHE A 140 2.68 8.40 5.56
N ILE A 141 2.06 7.34 5.06
CA ILE A 141 0.62 7.08 5.21
C ILE A 141 0.45 5.74 5.93
N SER A 142 -0.26 5.74 7.06
CA SER A 142 -0.55 4.50 7.80
C SER A 142 -1.99 4.47 8.29
N ASP A 143 -2.37 3.40 8.97
CA ASP A 143 -3.54 3.42 9.83
C ASP A 143 -3.34 4.38 11.04
N ARG A 144 -4.29 4.40 11.99
CA ARG A 144 -4.21 5.24 13.18
C ARG A 144 -3.54 4.53 14.36
N ASN A 145 -2.53 3.70 14.10
CA ASN A 145 -1.77 3.02 15.15
C ASN A 145 -0.80 4.01 15.86
N PRO A 146 -0.92 4.23 17.18
CA PRO A 146 -0.04 5.13 17.92
C PRO A 146 1.44 4.75 17.85
N SER A 147 1.76 3.46 17.76
CA SER A 147 3.14 2.97 17.65
C SER A 147 3.81 3.46 16.36
N ILE A 148 3.06 3.48 15.25
CA ILE A 148 3.54 4.01 13.96
C ILE A 148 3.79 5.51 14.06
N ALA A 149 2.85 6.27 14.63
CA ALA A 149 2.98 7.72 14.76
C ALA A 149 4.21 8.11 15.60
N LYS A 150 4.41 7.43 16.74
CA LYS A 150 5.59 7.63 17.60
C LYS A 150 6.89 7.28 16.87
N ALA A 151 6.94 6.13 16.19
CA ALA A 151 8.14 5.70 15.49
C ALA A 151 8.50 6.63 14.33
N THR A 152 7.51 7.04 13.54
CA THR A 152 7.69 8.00 12.44
C THR A 152 8.21 9.34 12.95
N ALA A 153 7.57 9.92 13.96
CA ALA A 153 7.99 11.20 14.53
C ALA A 153 9.41 11.17 15.11
N ARG A 154 9.81 10.03 15.69
CA ARG A 154 11.15 9.85 16.27
C ARG A 154 12.24 9.64 15.22
N VAL A 155 11.96 8.86 14.18
CA VAL A 155 12.98 8.43 13.20
C VAL A 155 13.05 9.37 11.99
N PHE A 156 11.92 9.93 11.57
CA PHE A 156 11.82 10.84 10.43
C PHE A 156 11.17 12.17 10.86
N PRO A 157 11.83 12.98 11.70
CA PRO A 157 11.24 14.19 12.27
C PRO A 157 10.86 15.25 11.23
N ASN A 158 11.50 15.24 10.04
CA ASN A 158 11.21 16.16 8.95
C ASN A 158 10.18 15.61 7.94
N SER A 159 9.78 14.35 8.09
CA SER A 159 8.73 13.77 7.24
C SER A 159 7.35 14.16 7.74
N LEU A 160 6.37 14.18 6.84
CA LEU A 160 4.98 14.36 7.22
C LEU A 160 4.32 12.99 7.37
N HIS A 161 3.40 12.89 8.33
CA HIS A 161 2.61 11.69 8.56
C HIS A 161 1.14 11.97 8.32
N GLY A 162 0.49 11.14 7.52
CA GLY A 162 -0.95 11.19 7.28
C GLY A 162 -1.63 9.88 7.67
N ILE A 163 -2.84 9.98 8.20
CA ILE A 163 -3.64 8.80 8.52
C ILE A 163 -4.54 8.40 7.36
N CYS A 164 -4.73 7.10 7.19
CA CYS A 164 -5.59 6.52 6.18
C CYS A 164 -7.04 6.93 6.39
N MET A 165 -7.60 7.68 5.43
CA MET A 165 -8.99 8.14 5.51
C MET A 165 -9.97 6.96 5.57
N TYR A 166 -9.63 5.81 4.96
CA TYR A 166 -10.49 4.62 5.01
C TYR A 166 -10.59 4.07 6.43
N HIS A 167 -9.46 3.84 7.09
CA HIS A 167 -9.41 3.38 8.47
C HIS A 167 -10.06 4.38 9.43
N LEU A 168 -9.83 5.68 9.24
CA LEU A 168 -10.52 6.71 10.03
C LEU A 168 -12.06 6.62 9.85
N GLY A 169 -12.52 6.42 8.62
CA GLY A 169 -13.93 6.23 8.30
C GLY A 169 -14.54 4.96 8.90
N GLN A 170 -13.78 3.84 8.92
CA GLN A 170 -14.23 2.61 9.57
C GLN A 170 -14.33 2.78 11.09
N ASN A 171 -13.32 3.39 11.73
CA ASN A 171 -13.35 3.69 13.16
C ASN A 171 -14.51 4.63 13.53
N MET A 172 -14.76 5.64 12.70
CA MET A 172 -15.91 6.54 12.84
C MET A 172 -17.24 5.75 12.77
N LYS A 173 -17.42 4.89 11.75
CA LYS A 173 -18.61 4.06 11.60
C LYS A 173 -18.81 3.11 12.79
N ALA A 174 -17.73 2.57 13.34
CA ALA A 174 -17.77 1.69 14.51
C ALA A 174 -18.19 2.42 15.79
N LYS A 175 -17.70 3.66 15.99
CA LYS A 175 -17.96 4.51 17.15
C LYS A 175 -19.36 5.12 17.13
N PHE A 176 -19.83 5.57 15.96
CA PHE A 176 -21.10 6.26 15.77
C PHE A 176 -22.08 5.40 14.97
N ARG A 177 -22.50 4.27 15.56
CA ARG A 177 -23.42 3.32 14.91
C ARG A 177 -24.77 3.98 14.62
N GLY A 178 -25.30 3.76 13.42
CA GLY A 178 -26.59 4.30 12.99
C GLY A 178 -26.55 5.72 12.42
N VAL A 179 -25.37 6.37 12.39
CA VAL A 179 -25.22 7.71 11.80
C VAL A 179 -24.79 7.61 10.34
N GLU A 180 -25.60 8.12 9.42
CA GLU A 180 -25.38 8.07 7.97
C GLU A 180 -24.43 9.18 7.47
N VAL A 181 -23.22 9.24 8.01
CA VAL A 181 -22.24 10.32 7.72
C VAL A 181 -21.03 9.84 6.89
N HIS A 182 -20.90 8.53 6.68
CA HIS A 182 -19.73 7.91 6.07
C HIS A 182 -19.41 8.51 4.69
N ASP A 183 -20.39 8.60 3.79
CA ASP A 183 -20.16 9.13 2.43
C ASP A 183 -19.83 10.63 2.42
N ILE A 184 -20.44 11.39 3.33
CA ILE A 184 -20.17 12.83 3.52
C ILE A 184 -18.72 13.00 3.99
N PHE A 185 -18.26 12.18 4.93
CA PHE A 185 -16.88 12.16 5.39
C PHE A 185 -15.86 11.85 4.27
N TYR A 186 -16.12 10.90 3.37
CA TYR A 186 -15.20 10.66 2.24
C TYR A 186 -15.15 11.83 1.25
N LYS A 187 -16.28 12.52 1.04
CA LYS A 187 -16.30 13.76 0.25
C LYS A 187 -15.46 14.83 0.93
N CYS A 188 -15.63 15.01 2.25
CA CYS A 188 -14.88 15.95 3.07
C CYS A 188 -13.37 15.67 2.99
N SER A 189 -12.96 14.43 3.23
CA SER A 189 -11.57 14.00 3.21
C SER A 189 -10.88 14.29 1.87
N LYS A 190 -11.60 14.12 0.76
CA LYS A 190 -11.08 14.30 -0.61
C LYS A 190 -11.22 15.72 -1.15
N ALA A 191 -11.79 16.64 -0.38
CA ALA A 191 -11.97 18.03 -0.78
C ALA A 191 -10.61 18.66 -1.13
N TYR A 192 -10.57 19.34 -2.27
CA TYR A 192 -9.34 19.98 -2.74
C TYR A 192 -9.14 21.37 -2.13
N ARG A 193 -10.24 22.06 -1.81
CA ARG A 193 -10.23 23.43 -1.28
C ARG A 193 -10.71 23.43 0.16
N VAL A 194 -10.13 24.31 0.98
CA VAL A 194 -10.54 24.51 2.38
C VAL A 194 -11.99 24.97 2.47
N VAL A 195 -12.46 25.81 1.55
CA VAL A 195 -13.86 26.25 1.51
C VAL A 195 -14.81 25.08 1.31
N ASP A 196 -14.52 24.20 0.34
CA ASP A 196 -15.33 23.00 0.07
C ASP A 196 -15.31 22.06 1.29
N PHE A 197 -14.15 21.90 1.93
CA PHE A 197 -14.00 21.11 3.16
C PHE A 197 -14.88 21.68 4.28
N ASN A 198 -14.79 22.97 4.57
CA ASN A 198 -15.56 23.62 5.63
C ASN A 198 -17.08 23.51 5.40
N GLN A 199 -17.53 23.66 4.14
CA GLN A 199 -18.94 23.46 3.79
C GLN A 199 -19.40 22.03 4.08
N ILE A 200 -18.58 21.03 3.76
CA ILE A 200 -18.91 19.62 4.02
C ILE A 200 -18.81 19.31 5.53
N MET A 201 -17.87 19.91 6.28
CA MET A 201 -17.81 19.80 7.73
C MET A 201 -19.07 20.37 8.41
N THR A 202 -19.63 21.48 7.92
CA THR A 202 -20.92 21.98 8.40
C THR A 202 -22.07 21.00 8.14
N GLN A 203 -22.06 20.27 7.01
CA GLN A 203 -23.04 19.20 6.75
C GLN A 203 -22.87 18.02 7.72
N ILE A 204 -21.63 17.67 8.05
CA ILE A 204 -21.32 16.64 9.07
C ILE A 204 -21.85 17.08 10.44
N ARG A 205 -21.59 18.33 10.85
CA ARG A 205 -22.12 18.92 12.09
C ARG A 205 -23.65 18.86 12.16
N GLY A 206 -24.31 19.22 11.06
CA GLY A 206 -25.77 19.16 10.96
C GLY A 206 -26.35 17.74 11.04
N THR A 207 -25.54 16.73 10.73
CA THR A 207 -25.91 15.31 10.85
C THR A 207 -25.67 14.80 12.28
N ASP A 208 -24.48 15.02 12.83
CA ASP A 208 -24.13 14.70 14.21
C ASP A 208 -22.90 15.51 14.67
N THR A 209 -23.09 16.38 15.67
CA THR A 209 -22.04 17.24 16.24
C THR A 209 -20.91 16.43 16.88
N ARG A 210 -21.18 15.23 17.39
CA ARG A 210 -20.17 14.35 18.01
C ARG A 210 -19.23 13.77 16.97
N VAL A 211 -19.72 13.54 15.75
CA VAL A 211 -18.89 13.10 14.62
C VAL A 211 -17.95 14.21 14.19
N GLU A 212 -18.44 15.44 14.08
CA GLU A 212 -17.61 16.59 13.76
C GLU A 212 -16.47 16.75 14.77
N GLN A 213 -16.79 16.76 16.06
CA GLN A 213 -15.82 16.88 17.14
C GLN A 213 -14.75 15.77 17.06
N TYR A 214 -15.16 14.52 16.82
CA TYR A 214 -14.24 13.40 16.63
C TYR A 214 -13.30 13.59 15.43
N LEU A 215 -13.77 14.19 14.33
CA LEU A 215 -12.96 14.45 13.15
C LEU A 215 -11.99 15.63 13.33
N ILE A 216 -12.37 16.64 14.11
CA ILE A 216 -11.50 17.74 14.52
C ILE A 216 -10.39 17.21 15.45
N GLU A 217 -10.73 16.36 16.42
CA GLU A 217 -9.77 15.69 17.32
C GLU A 217 -8.83 14.74 16.60
N ALA A 218 -9.24 14.18 15.45
CA ALA A 218 -8.37 13.39 14.60
C ALA A 218 -7.39 14.25 13.76
N ASP A 219 -7.45 15.58 13.92
CA ASP A 219 -6.71 16.62 13.21
C ASP A 219 -6.90 16.56 11.68
N PRO A 220 -7.68 17.47 11.08
CA PRO A 220 -7.84 17.57 9.63
C PRO A 220 -6.53 17.57 8.85
N LYS A 221 -5.44 18.09 9.41
CA LYS A 221 -4.13 18.06 8.76
C LYS A 221 -3.66 16.64 8.47
N MET A 222 -4.00 15.67 9.31
CA MET A 222 -3.58 14.27 9.18
C MET A 222 -4.36 13.51 8.09
N TRP A 223 -5.63 13.84 7.85
CA TRP A 223 -6.52 13.01 7.02
C TRP A 223 -7.18 13.74 5.84
N ALA A 224 -7.33 15.06 5.88
CA ALA A 224 -8.07 15.84 4.88
C ALA A 224 -7.16 16.51 3.85
N ARG A 225 -7.40 16.25 2.56
CA ARG A 225 -6.52 16.69 1.48
C ARG A 225 -6.23 18.18 1.49
N SER A 226 -7.25 19.00 1.72
CA SER A 226 -7.16 20.46 1.75
C SER A 226 -6.32 21.03 2.91
N HIS A 227 -6.08 20.26 3.96
CA HIS A 227 -5.39 20.69 5.18
C HIS A 227 -4.01 20.07 5.39
N PHE A 228 -3.61 19.11 4.55
CA PHE A 228 -2.31 18.45 4.71
C PHE A 228 -1.21 19.30 4.10
N ASP A 229 -0.21 19.62 4.92
CA ASP A 229 0.84 20.59 4.60
C ASP A 229 1.80 20.09 3.48
N GLY A 230 1.82 18.78 3.20
CA GLY A 230 2.69 18.16 2.19
C GLY A 230 2.00 17.66 0.92
N ARG A 231 2.74 16.86 0.14
CA ARG A 231 2.26 16.29 -1.13
C ARG A 231 2.05 14.80 -1.03
N ARG A 232 0.80 14.39 -0.83
CA ARG A 232 0.41 12.97 -0.86
C ARG A 232 -0.05 12.45 -2.21
N TYR A 233 -0.04 13.25 -3.28
CA TYR A 233 -0.36 12.84 -4.65
C TYR A 233 -1.65 12.00 -4.79
N CYS A 234 -2.71 12.40 -4.07
CA CYS A 234 -3.98 11.68 -3.92
C CYS A 234 -3.94 10.31 -3.21
N ILE A 235 -2.80 9.88 -2.68
CA ILE A 235 -2.65 8.70 -1.83
C ILE A 235 -3.17 9.07 -0.44
N MET A 236 -4.37 8.59 -0.14
CA MET A 236 -5.09 8.89 1.11
C MET A 236 -5.47 7.63 1.88
N THR A 237 -5.07 6.46 1.38
CA THR A 237 -5.35 5.17 2.00
C THR A 237 -4.10 4.29 1.99
N THR A 238 -4.04 3.37 2.94
CA THR A 238 -3.09 2.25 3.00
C THR A 238 -3.45 1.11 2.03
N ASN A 239 -4.42 1.29 1.13
CA ASN A 239 -4.91 0.23 0.23
C ASN A 239 -3.78 -0.41 -0.62
N ILE A 240 -2.70 0.32 -0.88
CA ILE A 240 -1.54 -0.20 -1.61
C ILE A 240 -0.74 -1.22 -0.79
N ALA A 241 -0.62 -0.99 0.51
CA ALA A 241 0.00 -1.91 1.46
C ALA A 241 -0.94 -3.08 1.76
N GLU A 242 -2.23 -2.83 1.95
CA GLU A 242 -3.26 -3.87 2.11
C GLU A 242 -3.36 -4.79 0.88
N CYS A 243 -3.21 -4.23 -0.34
CA CYS A 243 -3.19 -5.00 -1.58
C CYS A 243 -2.01 -5.97 -1.61
N LEU A 244 -0.81 -5.51 -1.23
CA LEU A 244 0.38 -6.35 -1.14
C LEU A 244 0.24 -7.41 -0.03
N ASN A 245 -0.35 -7.05 1.11
CA ASN A 245 -0.73 -7.99 2.18
C ASN A 245 -1.72 -9.07 1.70
N GLY A 246 -2.62 -8.70 0.78
CA GLY A 246 -3.55 -9.59 0.10
C GLY A 246 -2.84 -10.56 -0.86
N ILE A 247 -1.87 -10.08 -1.62
CA ILE A 247 -1.04 -10.89 -2.53
C ILE A 247 -0.20 -11.90 -1.74
N LEU A 248 0.38 -11.49 -0.62
CA LEU A 248 1.21 -12.34 0.25
C LEU A 248 0.39 -13.24 1.19
N LYS A 249 -0.95 -13.25 1.08
CA LYS A 249 -1.84 -13.94 2.03
C LYS A 249 -1.53 -15.42 2.23
N ASP A 250 -1.15 -16.12 1.16
CA ASP A 250 -0.84 -17.56 1.19
C ASP A 250 0.65 -17.81 1.45
N ALA A 251 1.53 -16.90 0.99
CA ALA A 251 2.95 -16.93 1.28
C ALA A 251 3.25 -16.81 2.79
N ARG A 252 2.38 -16.15 3.57
CA ARG A 252 2.48 -16.04 5.03
C ARG A 252 2.41 -17.35 5.80
N GLU A 253 2.08 -18.47 5.15
CA GLU A 253 2.16 -19.81 5.74
C GLU A 253 3.53 -20.48 5.49
N LEU A 254 4.40 -19.88 4.67
CA LEU A 254 5.73 -20.41 4.37
C LEU A 254 6.68 -20.24 5.58
N PRO A 255 7.69 -21.14 5.72
CA PRO A 255 8.83 -20.89 6.59
C PRO A 255 9.54 -19.57 6.23
N VAL A 256 10.21 -18.94 7.19
CA VAL A 256 10.75 -17.56 7.07
C VAL A 256 11.60 -17.35 5.81
N THR A 257 12.55 -18.23 5.53
CA THR A 257 13.46 -18.13 4.37
C THR A 257 12.72 -18.34 3.06
N LYS A 258 11.72 -19.23 3.05
CA LYS A 258 10.86 -19.44 1.88
C LYS A 258 9.91 -18.25 1.65
N LEU A 259 9.48 -17.56 2.71
CA LEU A 259 8.71 -16.32 2.59
C LEU A 259 9.58 -15.19 2.02
N VAL A 260 10.79 -15.01 2.53
CA VAL A 260 11.76 -14.04 1.98
C VAL A 260 12.04 -14.32 0.50
N ASP A 261 12.29 -15.59 0.15
CA ASP A 261 12.50 -15.98 -1.26
C ASP A 261 11.26 -15.80 -2.14
N HIS A 262 10.08 -16.04 -1.60
CA HIS A 262 8.82 -15.78 -2.30
C HIS A 262 8.64 -14.29 -2.60
N ILE A 263 8.96 -13.42 -1.64
CA ILE A 263 8.92 -11.96 -1.82
C ILE A 263 9.92 -11.54 -2.90
N ARG A 264 11.17 -12.01 -2.85
CA ARG A 264 12.17 -11.77 -3.91
C ARG A 264 11.65 -12.21 -5.28
N GLY A 265 11.09 -13.42 -5.39
CA GLY A 265 10.53 -13.95 -6.64
C GLY A 265 9.34 -13.14 -7.17
N LEU A 266 8.46 -12.67 -6.27
CA LEU A 266 7.36 -11.78 -6.61
C LEU A 266 7.88 -10.47 -7.22
N LEU A 267 8.85 -9.83 -6.56
CA LEU A 267 9.43 -8.58 -7.02
C LEU A 267 10.18 -8.77 -8.35
N GLN A 268 10.94 -9.86 -8.51
CA GLN A 268 11.58 -10.22 -9.79
C GLN A 268 10.56 -10.26 -10.93
N LYS A 269 9.46 -10.99 -10.74
CA LYS A 269 8.38 -11.09 -11.73
C LYS A 269 7.79 -9.71 -12.04
N TRP A 270 7.50 -8.91 -11.02
CA TRP A 270 6.90 -7.58 -11.22
C TRP A 270 7.84 -6.63 -11.97
N PHE A 271 9.13 -6.59 -11.62
CA PHE A 271 10.11 -5.77 -12.31
C PHE A 271 10.20 -6.14 -13.80
N TRP A 272 10.20 -7.44 -14.11
CA TRP A 272 10.16 -7.92 -15.50
C TRP A 272 8.87 -7.50 -16.22
N GLU A 273 7.70 -7.80 -15.66
CA GLU A 273 6.40 -7.47 -16.27
C GLU A 273 6.21 -5.96 -16.47
N ARG A 274 6.74 -5.14 -15.55
CA ARG A 274 6.70 -3.69 -15.65
C ARG A 274 7.58 -3.19 -16.79
N ARG A 275 8.82 -3.66 -16.92
CA ARG A 275 9.69 -3.33 -18.08
C ARG A 275 9.02 -3.70 -19.40
N GLU A 276 8.47 -4.90 -19.50
CA GLU A 276 7.72 -5.36 -20.68
C GLU A 276 6.53 -4.43 -21.01
N ALA A 277 5.78 -4.02 -19.99
CA ALA A 277 4.64 -3.12 -20.17
C ALA A 277 5.07 -1.69 -20.55
N ILE A 278 6.22 -1.22 -20.07
CA ILE A 278 6.82 0.09 -20.37
C ILE A 278 7.35 0.13 -21.79
N ALA A 279 8.06 -0.91 -22.25
CA ALA A 279 8.56 -1.02 -23.62
C ALA A 279 7.42 -0.86 -24.65
N LYS A 280 6.24 -1.39 -24.33
CA LYS A 280 5.02 -1.31 -25.16
C LYS A 280 4.28 0.04 -25.06
N MET A 281 4.76 1.01 -24.29
CA MET A 281 4.14 2.34 -24.21
C MET A 281 4.58 3.22 -25.38
N SER A 282 3.62 3.76 -26.13
CA SER A 282 3.86 4.64 -27.28
C SER A 282 3.87 6.13 -26.95
N THR A 283 3.53 6.53 -25.72
CA THR A 283 3.47 7.94 -25.32
C THR A 283 4.51 8.32 -24.29
N PRO A 284 4.90 9.61 -24.23
CA PRO A 284 5.80 10.13 -23.20
C PRO A 284 5.28 9.97 -21.78
N LEU A 285 3.95 9.94 -21.58
CA LEU A 285 3.32 9.71 -20.27
C LEU A 285 2.97 8.25 -20.02
N THR A 286 2.91 7.88 -18.74
CA THR A 286 2.38 6.58 -18.30
C THR A 286 0.93 6.38 -18.73
N LYS A 287 0.51 5.12 -18.86
CA LYS A 287 -0.87 4.77 -19.27
C LYS A 287 -1.91 5.38 -18.33
N TRP A 288 -1.65 5.39 -17.02
CA TRP A 288 -2.53 5.99 -16.02
C TRP A 288 -2.65 7.50 -16.20
N ALA A 289 -1.52 8.21 -16.29
CA ALA A 289 -1.52 9.67 -16.43
C ALA A 289 -2.21 10.10 -17.72
N LYS A 290 -1.87 9.45 -18.86
CA LYS A 290 -2.55 9.68 -20.14
C LYS A 290 -4.05 9.45 -20.05
N LYS A 291 -4.50 8.35 -19.43
CA LYS A 291 -5.93 8.06 -19.24
C LYS A 291 -6.60 9.14 -18.38
N LYS A 292 -5.94 9.60 -17.32
CA LYS A 292 -6.44 10.66 -16.43
C LYS A 292 -6.58 11.99 -17.18
N LEU A 293 -5.56 12.40 -17.93
CA LEU A 293 -5.61 13.63 -18.73
C LEU A 293 -6.67 13.56 -19.82
N ARG A 294 -6.82 12.43 -20.52
CA ARG A 294 -7.88 12.27 -21.53
C ARG A 294 -9.26 12.50 -20.95
N VAL A 295 -9.55 11.92 -19.77
CA VAL A 295 -10.83 12.14 -19.08
C VAL A 295 -11.02 13.60 -18.66
N ARG A 296 -9.95 14.27 -18.20
CA ARG A 296 -10.02 15.69 -17.83
C ARG A 296 -10.20 16.59 -19.06
N SER A 297 -9.49 16.31 -20.15
CA SER A 297 -9.54 17.04 -21.42
C SER A 297 -10.92 16.96 -22.06
N ASN A 298 -11.53 15.76 -22.11
CA ASN A 298 -12.90 15.62 -22.61
C ASN A 298 -13.90 16.50 -21.83
N LYS A 299 -13.71 16.65 -20.53
CA LYS A 299 -14.57 17.47 -19.66
C LYS A 299 -14.26 18.97 -19.71
N SER A 300 -13.07 19.36 -20.20
CA SER A 300 -12.69 20.77 -20.31
C SER A 300 -13.11 21.39 -21.64
N ARG A 301 -13.57 20.60 -22.62
CA ARG A 301 -14.00 21.07 -23.95
C ARG A 301 -15.14 22.08 -23.92
N CYS A 302 -15.99 22.05 -22.88
CA CYS A 302 -17.10 22.98 -22.72
C CYS A 302 -16.73 24.24 -21.92
N TYR A 303 -15.47 24.39 -21.49
CA TYR A 303 -15.06 25.52 -20.67
C TYR A 303 -14.71 26.71 -21.56
N ARG A 304 -15.14 27.91 -21.14
CA ARG A 304 -14.77 29.16 -21.81
C ARG A 304 -13.51 29.71 -21.15
N VAL A 305 -12.51 30.08 -21.95
CA VAL A 305 -11.20 30.54 -21.46
C VAL A 305 -11.03 32.00 -21.83
N HIS A 306 -10.75 32.83 -20.83
CA HIS A 306 -10.46 34.26 -20.96
C HIS A 306 -8.99 34.49 -20.56
N PRO A 307 -8.08 34.71 -21.51
CA PRO A 307 -6.69 35.05 -21.21
C PRO A 307 -6.60 36.34 -20.41
N VAL A 308 -5.74 36.34 -19.39
CA VAL A 308 -5.29 37.56 -18.70
C VAL A 308 -3.94 37.97 -19.28
N ASN A 309 -3.01 37.03 -19.41
CA ASN A 309 -1.74 37.18 -20.13
C ASN A 309 -1.33 35.84 -20.76
N LEU A 310 -0.06 35.70 -21.17
CA LEU A 310 0.44 34.50 -21.84
C LEU A 310 0.22 33.21 -21.02
N TYR A 311 0.43 33.27 -19.70
CA TYR A 311 0.41 32.11 -18.81
C TYR A 311 -0.79 32.09 -17.84
N GLU A 312 -1.49 33.20 -17.68
CA GLU A 312 -2.63 33.33 -16.77
C GLU A 312 -3.96 33.41 -17.48
N HIS A 313 -4.92 32.61 -17.03
CA HIS A 313 -6.22 32.46 -17.66
C HIS A 313 -7.33 32.33 -16.63
N HIS A 314 -8.42 33.08 -16.85
CA HIS A 314 -9.69 32.84 -16.18
C HIS A 314 -10.54 31.85 -17.00
N VAL A 315 -10.90 30.73 -16.39
CA VAL A 315 -11.61 29.63 -17.05
C VAL A 315 -13.00 29.47 -16.44
N VAL A 316 -14.03 29.73 -17.23
CA VAL A 316 -15.43 29.61 -16.82
C VAL A 316 -15.89 28.17 -17.05
N ASP A 317 -16.22 27.48 -15.95
CA ASP A 317 -16.64 26.07 -15.95
C ASP A 317 -18.13 25.86 -15.62
N GLY A 318 -18.86 26.95 -15.41
CA GLY A 318 -20.29 26.93 -15.05
C GLY A 318 -20.55 26.57 -13.59
N TYR A 319 -19.52 26.51 -12.76
CA TYR A 319 -19.62 26.21 -11.34
C TYR A 319 -18.73 27.14 -10.52
N LEU A 320 -17.47 26.76 -10.29
CA LEU A 320 -16.55 27.52 -9.44
C LEU A 320 -15.79 28.59 -10.25
N ASN A 321 -15.69 28.39 -11.55
CA ASN A 321 -14.62 28.93 -12.39
C ASN A 321 -13.23 28.56 -11.85
N GLY A 322 -12.20 28.83 -12.64
CA GLY A 322 -10.82 28.55 -12.27
C GLY A 322 -9.90 29.65 -12.75
N PHE A 323 -9.05 30.17 -11.87
CA PHE A 323 -7.90 30.95 -12.29
C PHE A 323 -6.71 30.00 -12.40
N VAL A 324 -6.07 29.99 -13.57
CA VAL A 324 -4.95 29.10 -13.89
C VAL A 324 -3.72 29.96 -14.10
N ASN A 325 -2.59 29.56 -13.50
CA ASN A 325 -1.28 30.04 -13.90
C ASN A 325 -0.47 28.84 -14.41
N LEU A 326 -0.22 28.82 -15.72
CA LEU A 326 0.52 27.77 -16.39
C LEU A 326 2.02 27.82 -16.14
N MET A 327 2.61 28.95 -15.74
CA MET A 327 4.03 29.03 -15.39
C MET A 327 4.28 28.42 -14.01
N GLU A 328 3.43 28.75 -13.03
CA GLU A 328 3.53 28.29 -11.64
C GLU A 328 2.91 26.90 -11.41
N HIS A 329 2.30 26.32 -12.44
CA HIS A 329 1.55 25.05 -12.36
C HIS A 329 0.43 25.06 -11.31
N THR A 330 -0.25 26.20 -11.15
CA THR A 330 -1.29 26.40 -10.14
C THR A 330 -2.66 26.63 -10.75
N CYS A 331 -3.69 26.26 -9.99
CA CYS A 331 -5.07 26.63 -10.28
C CYS A 331 -5.86 26.80 -8.98
N THR A 332 -6.82 27.72 -8.95
CA THR A 332 -7.70 27.94 -7.78
C THR A 332 -8.57 26.72 -7.43
N CYS A 333 -8.71 25.75 -8.34
CA CYS A 333 -9.35 24.46 -8.02
C CYS A 333 -8.44 23.50 -7.22
N MET A 334 -7.19 23.88 -6.96
CA MET A 334 -6.13 23.15 -6.23
C MET A 334 -5.66 21.83 -6.84
N LYS A 335 -6.35 21.30 -7.85
CA LYS A 335 -6.04 20.01 -8.48
C LYS A 335 -4.72 20.01 -9.23
N PHE A 336 -4.33 21.14 -9.84
CA PHE A 336 -3.15 21.19 -10.70
C PHE A 336 -1.87 20.98 -9.85
N GLN A 337 -1.72 21.80 -8.83
CA GLN A 337 -0.59 21.78 -7.90
C GLN A 337 -0.59 20.54 -6.99
N LEU A 338 -1.74 20.06 -6.51
CA LEU A 338 -1.80 18.92 -5.58
C LEU A 338 -1.66 17.57 -6.28
N ASP A 339 -2.23 17.39 -7.47
CA ASP A 339 -2.04 16.14 -8.24
C ASP A 339 -0.73 16.14 -9.03
N ARG A 340 -0.11 17.33 -9.20
CA ARG A 340 1.03 17.57 -10.09
C ARG A 340 0.76 17.11 -11.53
N LEU A 341 -0.49 17.31 -11.95
CA LEU A 341 -1.06 16.99 -13.25
C LEU A 341 -2.07 18.06 -13.64
N PRO A 342 -2.10 18.53 -14.90
CA PRO A 342 -3.07 19.51 -15.37
C PRO A 342 -4.50 19.18 -14.94
N CYS A 343 -5.15 20.14 -14.27
CA CYS A 343 -6.57 20.08 -13.98
C CYS A 343 -7.39 20.35 -15.25
N ARG A 344 -8.72 20.30 -15.17
CA ARG A 344 -9.57 20.59 -16.33
C ARG A 344 -9.41 22.04 -16.80
N HIS A 345 -9.27 22.99 -15.87
CA HIS A 345 -9.03 24.39 -16.21
C HIS A 345 -7.68 24.59 -16.91
N ALA A 346 -6.61 23.99 -16.37
CA ALA A 346 -5.28 24.04 -16.99
C ALA A 346 -5.27 23.43 -18.39
N LEU A 347 -5.98 22.31 -18.61
CA LEU A 347 -6.10 21.71 -19.95
C LEU A 347 -6.84 22.61 -20.93
N ALA A 348 -7.88 23.33 -20.49
CA ALA A 348 -8.56 24.31 -21.33
C ALA A 348 -7.60 25.46 -21.73
N ALA A 349 -6.81 25.96 -20.78
CA ALA A 349 -5.80 26.99 -21.03
C ALA A 349 -4.68 26.52 -21.98
N CYS A 350 -4.15 25.31 -21.78
CA CYS A 350 -3.18 24.70 -22.69
C CYS A 350 -3.73 24.58 -24.12
N ASN A 351 -4.97 24.12 -24.27
CA ASN A 351 -5.61 23.98 -25.59
C ASN A 351 -5.72 25.33 -26.30
N LEU A 352 -6.10 26.40 -25.59
CA LEU A 352 -6.18 27.75 -26.16
C LEU A 352 -4.81 28.27 -26.63
N ARG A 353 -3.75 27.97 -25.87
CA ARG A 353 -2.37 28.40 -26.18
C ARG A 353 -1.64 27.46 -27.14
N HIS A 354 -2.27 26.36 -27.55
CA HIS A 354 -1.62 25.28 -28.30
C HIS A 354 -0.37 24.71 -27.60
N PHE A 355 -0.33 24.77 -26.27
CA PHE A 355 0.76 24.18 -25.49
C PHE A 355 0.52 22.69 -25.27
N SER A 356 1.60 21.91 -25.31
CA SER A 356 1.57 20.50 -24.95
C SER A 356 1.22 20.35 -23.47
N CYS A 357 0.08 19.73 -23.17
CA CYS A 357 -0.31 19.46 -21.79
C CYS A 357 0.64 18.48 -21.06
N TYR A 358 1.51 17.77 -21.79
CA TYR A 358 2.47 16.84 -21.20
C TYR A 358 3.60 17.58 -20.50
N ASP A 359 3.95 18.77 -20.97
CA ASP A 359 5.06 19.59 -20.44
C ASP A 359 4.74 20.10 -19.02
N TYR A 360 3.44 20.16 -18.69
CA TYR A 360 2.91 20.56 -17.40
C TYR A 360 2.66 19.38 -16.45
N CYS A 361 3.02 18.16 -16.85
CA CYS A 361 2.95 16.98 -15.98
C CYS A 361 4.24 16.86 -15.16
N SER A 362 4.12 16.46 -13.89
CA SER A 362 5.34 16.13 -13.13
C SER A 362 6.09 14.96 -13.75
N ARG A 363 7.43 15.02 -13.69
CA ARG A 363 8.35 13.96 -14.12
C ARG A 363 7.94 12.56 -13.67
N TYR A 364 7.36 12.45 -12.47
CA TYR A 364 6.87 11.17 -11.91
C TYR A 364 5.87 10.44 -12.81
N TYR A 365 5.20 11.14 -13.72
CA TYR A 365 4.19 10.57 -14.62
C TYR A 365 4.73 10.28 -16.03
N HIS A 366 6.03 10.45 -16.26
CA HIS A 366 6.66 10.18 -17.55
C HIS A 366 7.12 8.71 -17.66
N LYS A 367 7.03 8.19 -18.88
CA LYS A 367 7.48 6.85 -19.27
C LYS A 367 8.95 6.65 -18.93
N GLU A 368 9.80 7.65 -19.19
CA GLU A 368 11.24 7.58 -18.92
C GLU A 368 11.53 7.43 -17.42
N THR A 369 10.89 8.25 -16.57
CA THR A 369 11.03 8.12 -15.11
C THR A 369 10.54 6.76 -14.62
N LEU A 370 9.44 6.24 -15.19
CA LEU A 370 8.96 4.89 -14.88
C LEU A 370 9.94 3.81 -15.36
N ALA A 371 10.58 3.97 -16.51
CA ALA A 371 11.59 3.04 -17.03
C ALA A 371 12.81 3.00 -16.11
N THR A 372 13.31 4.15 -15.67
CA THR A 372 14.42 4.26 -14.72
C THR A 372 14.09 3.59 -13.39
N ALA A 373 12.86 3.75 -12.88
CA ALA A 373 12.41 3.12 -11.63
C ALA A 373 12.47 1.58 -11.64
N TYR A 374 12.46 0.96 -12.82
CA TYR A 374 12.47 -0.49 -13.04
C TYR A 374 13.70 -0.97 -13.84
N ALA A 375 14.73 -0.14 -13.98
CA ALA A 375 15.92 -0.46 -14.75
C ALA A 375 16.72 -1.62 -14.14
N GLY A 376 16.73 -1.74 -12.80
CA GLY A 376 17.45 -2.80 -12.08
C GLY A 376 16.84 -4.19 -12.27
N PHE A 377 17.68 -5.21 -12.13
CA PHE A 377 17.31 -6.61 -12.24
C PHE A 377 17.35 -7.29 -10.88
N ILE A 378 16.47 -8.26 -10.67
CA ILE A 378 16.43 -9.06 -9.44
C ILE A 378 16.73 -10.51 -9.83
N TYR A 379 17.80 -11.04 -9.28
CA TYR A 379 18.33 -12.37 -9.55
C TYR A 379 17.93 -13.35 -8.42
N PRO A 380 17.63 -14.61 -8.75
CA PRO A 380 17.52 -15.67 -7.75
C PRO A 380 18.88 -15.94 -7.09
N VAL A 381 18.85 -16.46 -5.87
CA VAL A 381 20.07 -16.76 -5.11
C VAL A 381 20.81 -18.04 -5.55
N GLY A 382 20.19 -18.85 -6.43
CA GLY A 382 20.74 -20.11 -6.91
C GLY A 382 20.55 -21.28 -5.94
N SER A 383 21.14 -22.44 -6.27
CA SER A 383 21.04 -23.64 -5.42
C SER A 383 21.97 -23.55 -4.21
N MET A 384 21.52 -24.05 -3.06
CA MET A 384 22.29 -24.03 -1.82
C MET A 384 23.61 -24.80 -1.90
N GLN A 385 23.71 -25.81 -2.77
CA GLN A 385 24.97 -26.55 -2.98
C GLN A 385 26.06 -25.71 -3.67
N GLU A 386 25.67 -24.62 -4.33
CA GLU A 386 26.57 -23.72 -5.07
C GLU A 386 26.82 -22.40 -4.32
N TRP A 387 26.30 -22.29 -3.09
CA TRP A 387 26.46 -21.08 -2.30
C TRP A 387 27.88 -20.98 -1.77
N ASP A 388 28.59 -19.97 -2.25
CA ASP A 388 29.90 -19.56 -1.77
C ASP A 388 29.71 -18.51 -0.66
N VAL A 389 29.79 -18.96 0.59
CA VAL A 389 29.48 -18.18 1.79
C VAL A 389 30.67 -18.22 2.76
N PRO A 390 31.14 -17.08 3.28
CA PRO A 390 32.22 -17.03 4.28
C PRO A 390 31.93 -17.81 5.56
N ASP A 391 32.98 -18.32 6.22
CA ASP A 391 32.88 -19.15 7.43
C ASP A 391 32.20 -18.41 8.60
N ASP A 392 32.38 -17.10 8.73
CA ASP A 392 31.72 -16.27 9.75
C ASP A 392 30.20 -16.22 9.56
N VAL A 393 29.73 -16.28 8.31
CA VAL A 393 28.29 -16.35 8.00
C VAL A 393 27.78 -17.79 8.16
N GLN A 394 28.54 -18.80 7.74
CA GLN A 394 28.17 -20.21 7.91
C GLN A 394 28.05 -20.62 9.39
N SER A 395 28.94 -20.10 10.24
CA SER A 395 28.94 -20.37 11.68
C SER A 395 27.84 -19.64 12.45
N ARG A 396 27.12 -18.71 11.81
CA ARG A 396 26.04 -17.97 12.46
C ARG A 396 24.82 -18.85 12.71
N VAL A 397 24.58 -19.17 13.97
CA VAL A 397 23.41 -19.94 14.40
C VAL A 397 22.23 -19.00 14.62
N VAL A 398 21.07 -19.35 14.04
CA VAL A 398 19.80 -18.67 14.30
C VAL A 398 18.76 -19.70 14.68
N LEU A 399 18.32 -19.63 15.94
CA LEU A 399 17.31 -20.50 16.50
C LEU A 399 15.91 -19.92 16.24
N PRO A 400 14.87 -20.76 16.17
CA PRO A 400 13.49 -20.28 16.05
C PRO A 400 13.08 -19.39 17.25
N PRO A 401 12.13 -18.45 17.06
CA PRO A 401 11.66 -17.60 18.14
C PRO A 401 10.92 -18.42 19.21
N LYS A 402 10.88 -17.92 20.45
CA LYS A 402 10.13 -18.53 21.55
C LYS A 402 8.64 -18.55 21.20
N GLY A 403 8.10 -19.73 20.92
CA GLY A 403 6.68 -19.89 20.57
C GLY A 403 5.77 -19.43 21.71
N ARG A 404 5.08 -18.30 21.53
CA ARG A 404 3.83 -18.06 22.25
C ARG A 404 2.80 -18.99 21.61
N LYS A 405 2.34 -20.02 22.32
CA LYS A 405 1.13 -20.76 21.93
C LYS A 405 -0.08 -19.99 22.45
N PRO A 406 -0.77 -19.14 21.66
CA PRO A 406 -2.14 -18.80 22.00
C PRO A 406 -2.99 -20.08 21.92
N SER A 407 -3.97 -20.21 22.80
CA SER A 407 -4.93 -21.31 22.75
C SER A 407 -5.76 -21.21 21.45
N GLY A 408 -5.80 -22.31 20.70
CA GLY A 408 -6.61 -22.42 19.49
C GLY A 408 -5.92 -22.03 18.18
N ARG A 409 -6.63 -22.26 17.07
CA ARG A 409 -6.15 -22.02 15.69
C ARG A 409 -6.06 -20.52 15.41
N PRO A 410 -4.93 -19.99 14.90
CA PRO A 410 -4.88 -18.63 14.36
C PRO A 410 -5.93 -18.46 13.26
N PRO A 411 -6.82 -17.46 13.35
CA PRO A 411 -7.90 -17.30 12.39
C PRO A 411 -7.32 -17.11 10.98
N LYS A 412 -7.63 -18.05 10.07
CA LYS A 412 -7.16 -17.98 8.67
C LYS A 412 -7.84 -16.88 7.86
N LYS A 413 -8.99 -16.40 8.33
CA LYS A 413 -9.72 -15.27 7.75
C LYS A 413 -9.21 -13.99 8.40
N ARG A 414 -8.97 -12.96 7.57
CA ARG A 414 -8.76 -11.58 8.03
C ARG A 414 -9.88 -11.27 9.03
N ARG A 415 -9.50 -10.83 10.23
CA ARG A 415 -10.45 -10.20 11.14
C ARG A 415 -10.77 -8.85 10.50
N PRO A 416 -12.04 -8.56 10.21
CA PRO A 416 -12.40 -7.25 9.71
C PRO A 416 -11.94 -6.19 10.71
N SER A 417 -11.41 -5.08 10.22
CA SER A 417 -11.06 -3.93 11.07
C SER A 417 -12.34 -3.35 11.71
N GLN A 418 -12.21 -2.58 12.80
CA GLN A 418 -13.39 -2.00 13.47
C GLN A 418 -14.27 -1.24 12.47
N GLY A 419 -15.53 -1.63 12.33
CA GLY A 419 -16.51 -0.97 11.45
C GLY A 419 -16.69 -1.63 10.08
N GLU A 420 -15.83 -2.59 9.71
CA GLU A 420 -16.01 -3.38 8.50
C GLU A 420 -17.18 -4.36 8.65
N GLU A 421 -18.11 -4.30 7.70
CA GLU A 421 -19.20 -5.26 7.63
C GLU A 421 -18.68 -6.63 7.17
N ILE A 422 -19.04 -7.67 7.92
CA ILE A 422 -18.83 -9.04 7.46
C ILE A 422 -19.76 -9.24 6.27
N VAL A 423 -19.20 -9.36 5.06
CA VAL A 423 -19.98 -9.75 3.88
C VAL A 423 -20.54 -11.14 4.11
N HIS A 424 -21.82 -11.20 4.49
CA HIS A 424 -22.55 -12.44 4.64
C HIS A 424 -22.74 -13.04 3.25
N ARG A 425 -22.01 -14.12 2.96
CA ARG A 425 -22.19 -14.87 1.71
C ARG A 425 -23.63 -15.38 1.65
N LYS A 426 -24.35 -14.98 0.61
CA LYS A 426 -25.67 -15.51 0.29
C LYS A 426 -25.54 -16.99 -0.09
N CYS A 427 -26.50 -17.80 0.36
CA CYS A 427 -26.57 -19.21 -0.01
C CYS A 427 -26.70 -19.35 -1.53
N GLY A 428 -25.82 -20.11 -2.18
CA GLY A 428 -25.86 -20.30 -3.64
C GLY A 428 -27.10 -21.05 -4.16
N ARG A 429 -28.00 -21.54 -3.28
CA ARG A 429 -29.28 -22.17 -3.65
C ARG A 429 -30.45 -21.21 -3.46
N CYS A 430 -30.69 -20.73 -2.24
CA CYS A 430 -31.88 -19.91 -1.92
C CYS A 430 -31.58 -18.41 -1.79
N ARG A 431 -30.32 -17.99 -1.97
CA ARG A 431 -29.83 -16.62 -1.77
C ARG A 431 -30.03 -16.04 -0.35
N GLY A 432 -30.55 -16.82 0.59
CA GLY A 432 -30.69 -16.46 2.01
C GLY A 432 -29.34 -16.30 2.73
N LEU A 433 -29.35 -15.53 3.82
CA LEU A 433 -28.18 -15.28 4.66
C LEU A 433 -28.05 -16.36 5.77
N GLY A 434 -26.87 -16.45 6.39
CA GLY A 434 -26.64 -17.29 7.57
C GLY A 434 -26.32 -18.77 7.34
N HIS A 435 -26.35 -19.27 6.09
CA HIS A 435 -26.02 -20.67 5.77
C HIS A 435 -25.40 -20.80 4.38
N ASN A 436 -24.70 -21.92 4.12
CA ASN A 436 -24.11 -22.23 2.82
C ASN A 436 -24.98 -23.22 2.03
N ARG A 437 -24.68 -23.44 0.74
CA ARG A 437 -25.43 -24.36 -0.14
C ARG A 437 -25.53 -25.79 0.43
N GLN A 438 -24.50 -26.26 1.14
CA GLN A 438 -24.48 -27.62 1.73
C GLN A 438 -25.44 -27.77 2.91
N LYS A 439 -25.69 -26.71 3.68
CA LYS A 439 -26.60 -26.70 4.83
C LYS A 439 -27.96 -26.07 4.50
N CYS A 440 -28.24 -25.86 3.21
CA CYS A 440 -29.47 -25.24 2.76
C CYS A 440 -30.61 -26.26 2.76
N LYS A 441 -31.62 -26.02 3.59
CA LYS A 441 -32.86 -26.82 3.64
C LYS A 441 -33.88 -26.41 2.57
N ALA A 442 -33.63 -25.33 1.83
CA ALA A 442 -34.53 -24.90 0.76
C ALA A 442 -34.52 -25.91 -0.41
N PRO A 443 -35.66 -26.10 -1.09
CA PRO A 443 -35.74 -26.94 -2.28
C PRO A 443 -34.73 -26.49 -3.35
N ILE A 444 -34.24 -27.43 -4.16
CA ILE A 444 -33.41 -27.10 -5.32
C ILE A 444 -34.31 -26.33 -6.30
N PRO A 445 -33.95 -25.11 -6.72
CA PRO A 445 -34.68 -24.41 -7.77
C PRO A 445 -34.71 -25.30 -9.01
N LEU A 446 -35.90 -25.62 -9.50
CA LEU A 446 -36.05 -26.24 -10.82
C LEU A 446 -35.46 -25.25 -11.83
N ALA A 447 -34.63 -25.75 -12.73
CA ALA A 447 -34.00 -24.90 -13.73
C ALA A 447 -35.09 -24.21 -14.56
N ASP A 448 -35.14 -22.88 -14.50
CA ASP A 448 -35.90 -22.10 -15.48
C ASP A 448 -35.30 -22.39 -16.86
N GLN A 449 -36.15 -22.76 -17.82
CA GLN A 449 -35.77 -23.06 -19.20
C GLN A 449 -35.23 -21.85 -19.98
N ASN A 450 -35.08 -20.70 -19.34
CA ASN A 450 -34.50 -19.51 -19.93
C ASN A 450 -33.12 -19.27 -19.32
N GLY A 451 -32.13 -19.95 -19.87
CA GLY A 451 -30.73 -19.71 -19.59
C GLY A 451 -30.37 -18.24 -19.80
N ASN A 452 -30.16 -17.51 -18.71
CA ASN A 452 -29.29 -16.35 -18.64
C ASN A 452 -28.78 -16.20 -17.19
N PRO A 453 -27.57 -15.65 -17.00
CA PRO A 453 -26.67 -15.98 -15.89
C PRO A 453 -27.17 -15.69 -14.47
#